data_AF-A0A2E0Q4D9-F1
#
_entry.id   AF-A0A2E0Q4D9-F1
#
_cell.length_a   1.000
_cell.length_b   1.000
_cell.length_c   1.000
_cell.angle_alpha   90.00
_cell.angle_beta   90.00
_cell.angle_gamma   90.00
#
_symmetry.space_group_name_H-M   'P 1'
#
loop_
_entity.id
_entity.type
_entity.pdbx_description
1 polymer ?
#
loop_
_entity_poly.entity_id
_entity_poly.type
_entity_poly.pdbx_seq_one_letter_code
_entity_poly.pdbx_strand_id
1 'polypeptide(L)' 'MATDTSGTIFALSSGAPPCGVAVIRISGPAAGSALERLTGRLPAPRRASLRDVRDPEVGWLDQAVVLWFPGPNT' A
#
# COMPACT_ATOMS: atom_id res chain seq x y z
N MET A 1 -15.53 23.57 -2.79
CA MET A 1 -14.76 22.34 -3.04
C MET A 1 -13.63 22.30 -2.03
N ALA A 2 -13.77 21.54 -0.94
CA ALA A 2 -12.68 21.40 0.01
C ALA A 2 -11.59 20.52 -0.64
N THR A 3 -10.49 21.14 -1.05
CA THR A 3 -9.25 20.42 -1.34
C THR A 3 -8.75 19.88 -0.01
N ASP A 4 -8.92 18.59 0.25
CA ASP A 4 -8.39 17.95 1.45
C ASP A 4 -6.86 18.05 1.42
N THR A 5 -6.32 18.91 2.28
CA THR A 5 -4.89 19.19 2.48
C THR A 5 -4.17 18.09 3.27
N SER A 6 -4.78 16.91 3.39
CA SER A 6 -4.18 15.76 4.07
C SER A 6 -3.23 15.04 3.10
N GLY A 7 -1.93 15.20 3.33
CA GLY A 7 -0.88 14.47 2.61
C GLY A 7 -1.07 12.95 2.68
N THR A 8 -0.36 12.21 1.84
CA THR A 8 -0.38 10.74 1.89
C THR A 8 0.46 10.25 3.06
N ILE A 9 -0.16 9.46 3.93
CA ILE A 9 0.46 8.88 5.13
C ILE A 9 0.67 7.39 4.97
N PHE A 10 1.61 6.83 5.73
CA PHE A 10 1.77 5.39 5.88
C PHE A 10 2.10 5.01 7.32
N ALA A 11 1.77 3.77 7.72
CA ALA A 11 2.10 3.25 9.04
C ALA A 11 2.14 1.71 9.05
N LEU A 12 2.98 1.16 9.94
CA LEU A 12 2.83 -0.23 10.38
C LEU A 12 1.48 -0.35 11.10
N SER A 13 0.63 -1.23 10.59
CA SER A 13 -0.75 -1.48 11.02
C SER A 13 -0.93 -2.88 11.62
N SER A 14 0.16 -3.63 11.81
CA SER A 14 0.20 -4.86 12.60
C SER A 14 0.63 -4.59 14.04
N GLY A 15 0.64 -5.63 14.88
CA GLY A 15 1.29 -5.58 16.19
C GLY A 15 2.80 -5.33 16.09
N ALA A 16 3.41 -4.93 17.19
CA ALA A 16 4.87 -4.78 17.28
C ALA A 16 5.57 -6.11 16.98
N PRO A 17 6.75 -6.09 16.35
CA PRO A 17 7.55 -7.30 16.17
C PRO A 17 7.91 -7.97 17.53
N PRO A 18 7.99 -9.30 17.58
CA PRO A 18 7.75 -10.24 16.47
C PRO A 18 6.25 -10.41 16.18
N CYS A 19 5.91 -10.50 14.88
CA CYS A 19 4.56 -10.80 14.43
C CYS A 19 4.62 -11.76 13.24
N GLY A 20 3.56 -12.57 13.06
CA GLY A 20 3.51 -13.52 11.94
C GLY A 20 3.43 -12.85 10.57
N VAL A 21 2.83 -11.66 10.49
CA VAL A 21 2.72 -10.84 9.29
C VAL A 21 2.78 -9.37 9.66
N ALA A 22 3.63 -8.60 8.97
CA ALA A 22 3.61 -7.15 9.03
C ALA A 22 2.58 -6.60 8.05
N VAL A 23 1.76 -5.64 8.48
CA VAL A 23 0.79 -4.95 7.62
C VAL A 23 1.22 -3.50 7.51
N ILE A 24 1.43 -2.99 6.30
CA ILE A 24 1.70 -1.57 6.05
C ILE A 24 0.49 -0.98 5.33
N ARG A 25 -0.12 0.05 5.90
CA ARG A 25 -1.22 0.79 5.28
C ARG A 25 -0.71 2.12 4.76
N ILE A 26 -1.12 2.48 3.54
CA ILE A 26 -0.88 3.79 2.91
C ILE A 26 -2.25 4.42 2.64
N SER A 27 -2.45 5.68 3.02
CA SER A 27 -3.73 6.40 2.84
C SER A 27 -3.49 7.82 2.34
N GLY A 28 -4.36 8.30 1.46
CA GLY A 28 -4.32 9.65 0.90
C GLY A 28 -4.19 9.69 -0.62
N PRO A 29 -4.10 10.89 -1.21
CA PRO A 29 -4.21 11.09 -2.65
C PRO A 29 -3.17 10.33 -3.51
N ALA A 30 -1.99 10.05 -2.97
CA ALA A 30 -0.91 9.33 -3.66
C ALA A 30 -0.80 7.85 -3.27
N ALA A 31 -1.73 7.29 -2.48
CA ALA A 31 -1.66 5.89 -2.04
C ALA A 31 -1.67 4.90 -3.21
N GLY A 32 -2.49 5.15 -4.23
CA GLY A 32 -2.53 4.33 -5.44
C GLY A 32 -1.19 4.36 -6.19
N SER A 33 -0.65 5.56 -6.44
CA SER A 33 0.64 5.71 -7.12
C SER A 33 1.80 5.13 -6.31
N ALA A 34 1.78 5.22 -4.98
CA ALA A 34 2.76 4.59 -4.12
C ALA A 34 2.71 3.06 -4.25
N LEU A 35 1.50 2.49 -4.22
CA LEU A 35 1.33 1.04 -4.35
C LEU A 35 1.74 0.54 -5.74
N GLU A 36 1.39 1.27 -6.79
CA GLU A 36 1.79 0.96 -8.16
C GLU A 36 3.31 0.99 -8.34
N ARG A 37 4.00 2.00 -7.78
CA ARG A 37 5.48 2.05 -7.83
C ARG A 37 6.13 0.84 -7.15
N LEU A 38 5.57 0.38 -6.03
CA LEU A 38 6.10 -0.76 -5.27
C LEU A 38 5.80 -2.13 -5.91
N THR A 39 4.70 -2.24 -6.66
CA THR A 39 4.16 -3.55 -7.10
C THR A 39 3.97 -3.67 -8.62
N GLY A 40 4.32 -2.63 -9.37
CA GLY A 40 4.24 -2.51 -10.82
C GLY A 40 2.85 -2.22 -11.39
N ARG A 41 1.76 -2.57 -10.67
CA ARG A 41 0.38 -2.27 -11.07
C ARG A 41 -0.57 -2.35 -9.89
N LEU A 42 -1.64 -1.56 -9.92
CA LEU A 42 -2.73 -1.70 -8.95
C LEU A 42 -3.50 -3.02 -9.15
N PRO A 43 -3.78 -3.78 -8.07
CA PRO A 43 -4.73 -4.89 -8.15
C PRO A 43 -6.16 -4.37 -8.35
N ALA A 44 -7.06 -5.29 -8.72
CA ALA A 44 -8.48 -4.96 -8.77
C ALA A 44 -8.96 -4.44 -7.41
N PRO A 45 -9.82 -3.40 -7.37
CA PRO A 45 -10.34 -2.85 -6.13
C PRO A 45 -10.90 -3.95 -5.22
N ARG A 46 -10.51 -3.90 -3.94
CA ARG A 46 -10.98 -4.80 -2.87
C ARG A 46 -10.71 -6.29 -3.12
N ARG A 47 -9.72 -6.62 -3.97
CA ARG A 47 -9.30 -8.00 -4.24
C ARG A 47 -7.84 -8.22 -3.84
N ALA A 48 -7.63 -9.16 -2.92
CA ALA A 48 -6.29 -9.59 -2.53
C ALA A 48 -5.53 -10.17 -3.73
N SER A 49 -4.28 -9.76 -3.89
CA SER A 49 -3.38 -10.23 -4.95
C SER A 49 -1.98 -10.46 -4.41
N LEU A 50 -1.36 -11.59 -4.74
CA LEU A 50 0.06 -11.82 -4.46
C LEU A 50 0.92 -11.00 -5.43
N ARG A 51 1.89 -10.26 -4.89
CA ARG A 51 2.79 -9.38 -5.65
C ARG A 51 4.19 -9.42 -5.07
N ASP A 52 5.19 -9.29 -5.93
CA ASP A 52 6.51 -8.85 -5.50
C ASP A 52 6.43 -7.38 -5.11
N VAL A 53 7.05 -7.04 -3.97
CA VAL A 53 7.28 -5.67 -3.54
C VAL A 53 8.73 -5.33 -3.87
N ARG A 54 8.94 -4.24 -4.60
CA ARG A 54 10.25 -3.82 -5.06
C ARG A 54 10.47 -2.35 -4.75
N ASP A 55 11.69 -2.04 -4.33
CA ASP A 55 12.22 -0.69 -4.32
C ASP A 55 12.82 -0.39 -5.71
N PRO A 56 12.54 0.77 -6.32
CA PRO A 56 13.10 1.13 -7.63
C PRO A 56 14.63 1.24 -7.66
N GLU A 57 15.26 1.53 -6.53
CA GLU A 57 16.72 1.73 -6.40
C GLU A 57 17.40 0.46 -5.87
N VAL A 58 16.80 -0.22 -4.89
CA VAL A 58 17.40 -1.36 -4.18
C VAL A 58 17.01 -2.72 -4.76
N GLY A 59 15.88 -2.80 -5.48
CA GLY A 59 15.39 -4.04 -6.10
C GLY A 59 14.35 -4.78 -5.26
N TRP A 60 14.37 -6.12 -5.28
CA TRP A 60 13.35 -6.94 -4.61
C TRP A 60 13.44 -6.82 -3.09
N LEU A 61 12.30 -6.55 -2.44
CA LEU A 61 12.19 -6.43 -0.98
C LEU A 61 11.53 -7.66 -0.36
N ASP A 62 10.35 -8.04 -0.86
CA ASP A 62 9.55 -9.13 -0.32
C ASP A 62 8.47 -9.60 -1.33
N GLN A 63 7.74 -10.66 -1.00
CA GLN A 63 6.50 -11.05 -1.64
C GLN A 63 5.33 -10.89 -0.68
N ALA A 64 4.33 -10.09 -1.05
CA ALA A 64 3.24 -9.70 -0.17
C ALA A 64 1.85 -9.92 -0.79
N VAL A 65 0.85 -10.09 0.09
CA VAL A 65 -0.55 -9.96 -0.29
C VAL A 65 -0.93 -8.48 -0.26
N VAL A 66 -1.40 -7.97 -1.38
CA VAL A 66 -1.70 -6.56 -1.59
C VAL A 66 -3.20 -6.36 -1.79
N LEU A 67 -3.76 -5.31 -1.18
CA LEU A 67 -5.13 -4.87 -1.37
C LEU A 67 -5.17 -3.40 -1.79
N TRP A 68 -6.04 -3.06 -2.75
CA TRP A 68 -6.30 -1.69 -3.16
C TRP A 68 -7.73 -1.28 -2.80
N PHE A 69 -7.88 -0.20 -2.05
CA PHE A 69 -9.18 0.36 -1.66
C PHE A 69 -9.32 1.76 -2.24
N PRO A 70 -9.99 1.94 -3.39
CA PRO A 70 -10.32 3.27 -3.90
C PRO A 70 -11.45 3.90 -3.07
N GLY A 71 -11.33 5.21 -2.81
CA GLY A 71 -12.34 6.03 -2.14
C GLY A 71 -13.69 6.07 -2.87
N PRO A 72 -14.76 6.54 -2.19
CA PRO A 72 -14.80 7.09 -0.84
C PRO A 72 -14.96 6.06 0.31
N ASN A 73 -15.00 4.75 0.02
CA ASN A 73 -15.27 3.70 1.02
C ASN A 73 -14.04 2.79 1.22
N THR A 74 -13.06 3.25 1.99
CA THR A 74 -11.74 2.61 2.18
C THR A 74 -11.46 2.23 3.62
#